data_AF-A0A2V9KWZ7-F1
#
_entry.id   AF-A0A2V9KWZ7-F1
#
_cell.length_a   1.000
_cell.length_b   1.000
_cell.length_c   1.000
_cell.angle_alpha   90.00
_cell.angle_beta   90.00
_cell.angle_gamma   90.00
#
_symmetry.space_group_name_H-M   'P 1'
#
loop_
_entity.id
_entity.type
_entity.pdbx_description
1 polymer ?
#
loop_
_entity_poly.entity_id
_entity_poly.type
_entity_poly.pdbx_seq_one_letter_code
_entity_poly.pdbx_strand_id
1 'polypeptide(L)'
;RWQARTIIRHGVPERDGFLAYFAEHEPRDEEILGLLVVSTTMGSSNVLRDAFPTPLEALAALSLASRSEICRDFRKQLKTCFEHRGAASRPATETQRLREKPRLLKLSEASVS
;
A
#
# COMPACT_ATOMS: atom_id res chain seq x y z
N ARG A 1 -8.89 4.62 12.43
CA ARG A 1 -8.57 5.16 11.08
C ARG A 1 -7.08 5.51 10.87
N TRP A 2 -6.39 6.25 11.76
CA TRP A 2 -4.96 6.60 11.55
C TRP A 2 -3.99 5.40 11.70
N GLN A 3 -4.23 4.53 12.69
CA GLN A 3 -3.33 3.40 13.02
C GLN A 3 -3.13 2.41 11.85
N ALA A 4 -4.20 1.97 11.19
CA ALA A 4 -4.10 1.04 10.05
C ALA A 4 -3.24 1.61 8.90
N ARG A 5 -3.42 2.89 8.58
CA ARG A 5 -2.64 3.57 7.53
C ARG A 5 -1.16 3.73 7.92
N THR A 6 -0.89 4.02 9.19
CA THR A 6 0.48 4.12 9.70
C THR A 6 1.19 2.77 9.60
N ILE A 7 0.56 1.69 10.04
CA ILE A 7 1.12 0.33 10.00
C ILE A 7 1.43 -0.09 8.56
N ILE A 8 0.46 0.08 7.65
CA ILE A 8 0.63 -0.23 6.23
C ILE A 8 1.81 0.54 5.64
N ARG A 9 1.95 1.84 5.95
CA ARG A 9 3.08 2.65 5.48
C ARG A 9 4.43 2.15 6.02
N HIS A 10 4.48 1.71 7.28
CA HIS A 10 5.71 1.15 7.86
C HIS A 10 6.07 -0.23 7.33
N GLY A 11 5.12 -1.00 6.82
CA GLY A 11 5.38 -2.27 6.12
C GLY A 11 5.89 -2.12 4.69
N VAL A 12 5.72 -0.94 4.06
CA VAL A 12 6.16 -0.70 2.66
C VAL A 12 7.67 -0.92 2.43
N PRO A 13 8.60 -0.53 3.30
CA PRO A 13 10.03 -0.76 3.06
C PRO A 13 10.50 -2.21 3.29
N GLU A 14 9.73 -3.06 3.97
CA GLU A 14 10.19 -4.42 4.33
C GLU A 14 9.93 -5.41 3.18
N ARG A 15 11.01 -5.98 2.60
CA ARG A 15 10.92 -6.95 1.48
C ARG A 15 10.19 -8.23 1.87
N ASP A 16 10.34 -8.69 3.12
CA ASP A 16 9.71 -9.90 3.67
C ASP A 16 8.74 -9.56 4.81
N GLY A 17 8.24 -8.32 4.86
CA GLY A 17 7.32 -7.86 5.89
C GLY A 17 5.89 -8.40 5.72
N PHE A 18 4.99 -8.01 6.63
CA PHE A 18 3.59 -8.47 6.60
C PHE A 18 2.85 -8.17 5.28
N LEU A 19 3.30 -7.16 4.51
CA LEU A 19 2.74 -6.86 3.19
C LEU A 19 3.04 -7.95 2.16
N ALA A 20 4.20 -8.60 2.23
CA ALA A 20 4.53 -9.74 1.36
C ALA A 20 3.66 -10.94 1.72
N TYR A 21 3.49 -11.22 3.02
CA TYR A 21 2.61 -12.28 3.51
C TYR A 21 1.15 -12.08 3.06
N PHE A 22 0.60 -10.87 3.18
CA PHE A 22 -0.77 -10.59 2.74
C PHE A 22 -0.93 -10.33 1.24
N ALA A 23 0.15 -10.36 0.45
CA ALA A 23 0.03 -10.32 -1.01
C ALA A 23 -0.50 -11.66 -1.55
N GLU A 24 -0.21 -12.75 -0.86
CA GLU A 24 -0.58 -14.12 -1.26
C GLU A 24 -1.83 -14.63 -0.55
N HIS A 25 -2.23 -13.99 0.56
CA HIS A 25 -3.36 -14.42 1.38
C HIS A 25 -4.20 -13.24 1.87
N GLU A 26 -5.53 -13.42 1.89
CA GLU A 26 -6.42 -12.43 2.49
C GLU A 26 -6.29 -12.47 4.03
N PRO A 27 -6.00 -11.34 4.70
CA PRO A 27 -5.81 -11.32 6.15
C PRO A 27 -7.11 -11.64 6.90
N ARG A 28 -7.04 -12.54 7.87
CA ARG A 28 -8.14 -12.81 8.82
C ARG A 28 -8.25 -11.71 9.88
N ASP A 29 -9.41 -11.59 10.51
CA ASP A 29 -9.65 -10.56 11.53
C ASP A 29 -8.66 -10.68 12.69
N GLU A 30 -8.34 -11.89 13.13
CA GLU A 30 -7.40 -12.14 14.22
C GLU A 30 -5.97 -11.72 13.87
N GLU A 31 -5.56 -11.92 12.62
CA GLU A 31 -4.24 -11.54 12.12
C GLU A 31 -4.11 -10.02 12.03
N ILE A 32 -5.16 -9.33 11.58
CA ILE A 32 -5.21 -7.88 11.54
C ILE A 32 -5.11 -7.33 12.96
N LEU A 33 -5.98 -7.80 13.86
CA LEU A 33 -6.02 -7.34 15.24
C LEU A 33 -4.70 -7.60 15.97
N GLY A 34 -4.09 -8.78 15.78
CA GLY A 34 -2.77 -9.11 16.33
C GLY A 34 -1.68 -8.18 15.81
N LEU A 35 -1.64 -7.92 14.49
CA LEU A 35 -0.67 -7.00 13.89
C LEU A 35 -0.83 -5.57 14.44
N LEU A 36 -2.05 -5.10 14.67
CA LEU A 36 -2.29 -3.79 15.28
C LEU A 36 -1.72 -3.71 16.70
N VAL A 37 -1.89 -4.75 17.53
CA VAL A 37 -1.34 -4.82 18.90
C VAL A 37 0.19 -4.84 18.87
N VAL A 38 0.78 -5.69 18.03
CA VAL A 38 2.25 -5.78 17.92
C VAL A 38 2.83 -4.47 17.40
N SER A 39 2.23 -3.88 16.37
CA SER A 39 2.75 -2.63 15.80
C SER A 39 2.62 -1.45 16.75
N THR A 40 1.58 -1.40 17.58
CA THR A 40 1.41 -0.35 18.59
C THR A 40 2.39 -0.51 19.76
N THR A 41 2.68 -1.75 20.16
CA THR A 41 3.66 -2.04 21.22
C THR A 41 5.12 -1.86 20.76
N MET A 42 5.44 -2.15 19.49
CA MET A 42 6.79 -1.97 18.94
C MET A 42 7.06 -0.55 18.44
N GLY A 43 6.04 0.15 17.96
CA GLY A 43 6.16 1.51 17.41
C GLY A 43 6.16 2.62 18.46
N SER A 44 5.89 2.30 19.72
CA SER A 44 5.93 3.26 20.82
C SER A 44 7.25 3.12 21.58
N SER A 45 7.96 4.23 21.73
CA SER A 45 8.96 4.34 22.80
C SER A 45 8.29 3.95 24.12
N ASN A 46 9.05 3.36 25.05
CA ASN A 46 8.64 2.66 26.30
C ASN A 46 7.42 3.18 27.12
N VAL A 47 6.90 4.36 26.80
CA VAL A 47 5.71 5.04 27.35
C VAL A 47 4.42 4.21 27.29
N LEU A 48 4.18 3.38 26.25
CA LEU A 48 2.96 2.54 26.20
C LEU A 48 3.07 1.22 26.97
N ARG A 49 4.25 0.86 27.46
CA ARG A 49 4.44 -0.39 28.21
C ARG A 49 3.74 -0.35 29.57
N ASP A 50 3.62 0.86 30.14
CA ASP A 50 2.93 1.14 31.40
C ASP A 50 1.56 1.83 31.21
N ALA A 51 1.07 1.92 29.96
CA ALA A 51 -0.21 2.54 29.67
C ALA A 51 -1.37 1.57 30.01
N PHE A 52 -2.34 2.07 30.77
CA PHE A 52 -3.58 1.36 31.07
C PHE A 52 -4.79 2.09 30.43
N PRO A 53 -5.67 1.40 29.69
CA PRO A 53 -5.57 -0.01 29.29
C PRO A 53 -4.42 -0.26 28.31
N THR A 54 -3.82 -1.45 28.38
CA THR A 54 -2.81 -1.87 27.39
C THR A 54 -3.42 -1.90 25.98
N PRO A 55 -2.63 -1.82 24.90
CA PRO A 55 -3.16 -1.90 23.54
C PRO A 55 -4.02 -3.16 23.28
N LEU A 56 -3.66 -4.29 23.90
CA LEU A 56 -4.45 -5.51 23.83
C LEU A 56 -5.80 -5.37 24.56
N GLU A 57 -5.79 -4.86 25.79
CA GLU A 57 -7.01 -4.64 26.58
C GLU A 57 -7.94 -3.61 25.93
N ALA A 58 -7.38 -2.51 25.41
CA ALA A 58 -8.12 -1.50 24.68
C ALA A 58 -8.82 -2.09 23.45
N LEU A 59 -8.14 -2.98 22.72
CA LEU A 59 -8.70 -3.67 21.56
C LEU A 59 -9.77 -4.70 21.97
N ALA A 60 -9.54 -5.42 23.06
CA ALA A 60 -10.48 -6.39 23.61
C ALA A 60 -11.76 -5.74 24.15
N ALA A 61 -11.66 -4.51 24.67
CA ALA A 61 -12.80 -3.73 25.14
C ALA A 61 -13.71 -3.21 24.01
N LEU A 62 -13.25 -3.27 22.74
CA LEU A 62 -14.07 -2.85 21.61
C LEU A 62 -15.20 -3.83 21.32
N SER A 63 -16.36 -3.27 20.95
CA SER A 63 -17.48 -4.05 20.44
C SER A 63 -17.08 -4.86 19.20
N LEU A 64 -17.80 -5.96 18.94
CA LEU A 64 -17.59 -6.76 17.73
C LEU A 64 -17.73 -5.91 16.46
N ALA A 65 -18.75 -5.04 16.40
CA ALA A 65 -18.97 -4.14 15.27
C ALA A 65 -17.77 -3.19 15.03
N SER A 66 -17.20 -2.64 16.10
CA SER A 66 -16.02 -1.78 16.03
C SER A 66 -14.80 -2.54 15.54
N ARG A 67 -14.58 -3.76 16.01
CA ARG A 67 -13.48 -4.62 15.53
C ARG A 67 -13.65 -4.97 14.05
N SER A 68 -14.85 -5.35 13.62
CA SER A 68 -15.15 -5.62 12.21
C SER A 68 -14.94 -4.41 11.31
N GLU A 69 -15.30 -3.20 11.78
CA GLU A 69 -15.03 -1.97 11.05
C GLU A 69 -13.53 -1.72 10.89
N ILE A 70 -12.74 -1.92 11.95
CA ILE A 70 -11.27 -1.80 11.90
C ILE A 70 -10.68 -2.78 10.88
N CYS A 71 -11.10 -4.04 10.91
CA CYS A 71 -10.63 -5.06 9.98
C CYS A 71 -10.99 -4.73 8.52
N ARG A 72 -12.22 -4.27 8.28
CA ARG A 72 -12.66 -3.81 6.95
C ARG A 72 -11.82 -2.64 6.43
N ASP A 73 -11.57 -1.64 7.28
CA ASP A 73 -10.75 -0.48 6.92
C ASP A 73 -9.31 -0.89 6.61
N PHE A 74 -8.74 -1.80 7.40
CA PHE A 74 -7.41 -2.34 7.15
C PHE A 74 -7.32 -3.00 5.77
N ARG A 75 -8.25 -3.91 5.44
CA ARG A 75 -8.31 -4.57 4.12
C ARG A 75 -8.43 -3.56 2.98
N LYS A 76 -9.25 -2.52 3.15
CA LYS A 76 -9.38 -1.45 2.15
C LYS A 76 -8.06 -0.73 1.90
N GLN A 77 -7.36 -0.35 2.97
CA GLN A 77 -6.05 0.31 2.85
C GLN A 77 -5.00 -0.62 2.24
N LEU A 78 -5.01 -1.90 2.63
CA LEU A 78 -4.10 -2.92 2.10
C LEU A 78 -4.28 -3.09 0.58
N LYS A 79 -5.53 -3.20 0.11
CA LYS A 79 -5.86 -3.25 -1.30
C LYS A 79 -5.36 -2.01 -2.05
N THR A 80 -5.61 -0.81 -1.51
CA THR A 80 -5.10 0.43 -2.09
C THR A 80 -3.57 0.41 -2.21
N CYS A 81 -2.84 -0.11 -1.21
CA CYS A 81 -1.39 -0.22 -1.29
C CYS A 81 -0.90 -1.20 -2.36
N PHE A 82 -1.57 -2.33 -2.55
CA PHE A 82 -1.24 -3.26 -3.63
C PHE A 82 -1.55 -2.69 -5.01
N GLU A 83 -2.66 -1.98 -5.17
CA GLU A 83 -3.01 -1.29 -6.42
C GLU A 83 -1.95 -0.23 -6.79
N HIS A 84 -1.49 0.57 -5.83
CA HIS A 84 -0.43 1.55 -6.08
C HIS A 84 0.92 0.91 -6.43
N ARG A 85 1.25 -0.25 -5.83
CA ARG A 85 2.46 -1.03 -6.21
C ARG A 85 2.34 -1.65 -7.60
N GLY A 86 1.17 -2.20 -7.94
CA GLY A 86 0.90 -2.73 -9.27
C GLY A 86 0.95 -1.66 -10.35
N ALA A 87 0.50 -0.44 -10.05
CA ALA A 87 0.60 0.71 -10.95
C ALA A 87 2.05 1.19 -11.13
N ALA A 88 2.86 1.20 -10.08
CA ALA A 88 4.28 1.55 -10.15
C ALA A 88 5.14 0.48 -10.86
N SER A 89 4.68 -0.78 -10.91
CA SER A 89 5.32 -1.87 -11.63
C SER A 89 4.89 -2.01 -13.10
N ARG A 90 4.05 -1.11 -13.62
CA ARG A 90 3.85 -0.96 -15.07
C ARG A 90 4.90 0.03 -15.58
N PRO A 91 6.04 -0.41 -16.13
CA PRO A 91 6.95 0.52 -16.76
C PRO A 91 6.20 1.25 -17.88
N ALA A 92 6.31 2.57 -17.89
CA ALA A 92 5.94 3.43 -18.99
C ALA A 92 6.68 2.94 -20.25
N THR A 93 6.07 2.01 -20.98
CA THR A 93 6.65 1.41 -22.17
C THR A 93 5.64 1.39 -23.31
N GLU A 94 4.83 2.45 -23.45
CA GLU A 94 3.94 2.55 -24.61
C GLU A 94 3.55 4.00 -24.95
N THR A 95 4.48 4.96 -24.90
CA THR A 95 4.22 6.28 -25.52
C THR A 95 5.45 6.98 -26.09
N GLN A 96 6.62 6.33 -26.11
CA GLN A 96 7.86 6.94 -26.60
C GLN A 96 8.38 6.34 -27.92
N ARG A 97 7.52 5.66 -28.69
CA ARG A 97 7.83 5.11 -30.04
C ARG A 97 7.00 5.71 -31.18
N LEU A 98 6.57 6.96 -31.08
CA LEU A 98 6.01 7.72 -32.21
C LEU A 98 6.48 9.18 -32.20
N ARG A 99 7.79 9.42 -32.03
CA ARG A 99 8.37 10.75 -32.32
C ARG A 99 9.78 10.72 -32.88
N GLU A 100 10.09 9.73 -33.72
CA GLU A 100 11.22 9.83 -34.63
C GLU A 100 10.68 9.62 -36.05
N LYS A 101 10.24 10.74 -36.67
CA LYS A 101 10.11 10.82 -38.13
C LYS A 101 11.54 10.95 -38.69
N PRO A 102 12.03 10.01 -39.52
CA PRO A 102 13.20 10.27 -40.32
C PRO A 102 12.83 11.32 -41.37
N ARG A 103 13.64 12.39 -41.44
CA ARG A 103 13.61 13.37 -42.52
C ARG A 103 13.86 12.67 -43.86
N LEU A 104 12.89 12.72 -44.77
CA LEU A 104 13.13 12.54 -46.20
C LEU A 104 12.75 13.83 -46.94
N LEU A 105 13.82 14.56 -47.26
CA LEU A 105 14.06 15.47 -48.39
C LEU A 105 12.82 15.94 -49.18
N LYS A 106 12.48 17.22 -49.00
CA LYS A 106 11.82 18.04 -50.05
C LYS A 106 12.90 18.89 -50.73
N LEU A 107 13.21 18.58 -51.97
CA LEU A 107 13.69 19.51 -53.00
C LEU A 107 13.00 19.04 -54.29
N SER A 108 11.78 19.53 -54.52
CA SER A 108 11.46 20.66 -55.41
C SER A 108 11.32 20.22 -56.87
N GLU A 109 10.07 20.01 -57.27
CA GLU A 109 9.64 20.05 -58.67
C GLU A 109 9.70 21.49 -59.19
N ALA A 110 10.31 21.66 -60.37
CA ALA A 110 10.09 22.71 -61.36
C ALA A 110 10.91 22.28 -62.60
N SER A 111 10.51 22.37 -63.86
CA SER A 111 9.29 22.76 -64.54
C SER A 111 9.48 22.34 -66.00
N VAL A 112 8.38 21.90 -66.62
CA VAL A 112 8.00 21.95 -68.05
C VAL A 112 8.97 22.67 -69.03
N SER A 113 9.45 21.94 -70.05
CA SER A 113 9.19 22.17 -71.49
C SER A 113 9.66 21.00 -72.32
#